data_AF-A0A1I1WWD3-F1
#
_entry.id   AF-A0A1I1WWD3-F1
#
_cell.length_a   1.000
_cell.length_b   1.000
_cell.length_c   1.000
_cell.angle_alpha   90.00
_cell.angle_beta   90.00
_cell.angle_gamma   90.00
#
_symmetry.space_group_name_H-M   'P 1'
#
loop_
_entity.id
_entity.type
_entity.pdbx_description
1 polymer ?
#
loop_
_entity_poly.entity_id
_entity_poly.type
_entity_poly.pdbx_seq_one_letter_code
_entity_poly.pdbx_strand_id
1 'polypeptide(L)' 'MKIYVVVSFTEDGMENVYVGDDEERVLALKAEDFENCDALFVEIWEDGEKTDDYRVGAYSEELEN' A
#
# COMPACT_ATOMS: atom_id res chain seq x y z
N MET A 1 -5.13 -13.56 -11.31
CA MET A 1 -6.03 -12.55 -10.66
C MET A 1 -5.15 -11.66 -9.78
N LYS A 2 -5.27 -10.34 -9.88
CA LYS A 2 -4.41 -9.39 -9.16
C LYS A 2 -5.00 -9.05 -7.79
N ILE A 3 -4.17 -9.07 -6.75
CA ILE A 3 -4.53 -8.72 -5.37
C ILE A 3 -3.54 -7.67 -4.87
N TYR A 4 -4.07 -6.65 -4.22
CA TYR A 4 -3.32 -5.61 -3.55
C TYR A 4 -3.38 -5.84 -2.04
N VAL A 5 -2.22 -5.95 -1.43
CA VAL A 5 -2.06 -6.02 0.03
C VAL A 5 -1.44 -4.71 0.48
N VAL A 6 -2.20 -3.92 1.24
CA VAL A 6 -1.69 -2.67 1.81
C VAL A 6 -1.21 -2.94 3.23
N VAL A 7 0.05 -2.60 3.47
CA VAL A 7 0.75 -2.83 4.71
C VAL A 7 1.05 -1.47 5.35
N SER A 8 0.54 -1.24 6.56
CA SER A 8 0.96 -0.14 7.42
C SER A 8 2.25 -0.50 8.13
N PHE A 9 3.17 0.46 8.14
CA PHE A 9 4.37 0.41 8.94
C PHE A 9 4.16 1.32 10.14
N THR A 10 4.33 0.74 11.31
CA THR A 10 4.19 1.40 12.61
C THR A 10 5.43 1.11 13.45
N GLU A 11 5.59 1.79 14.59
CA GLU A 11 6.65 1.50 15.56
C GLU A 11 6.59 0.05 16.09
N ASP A 12 5.39 -0.54 16.14
CA ASP A 12 5.15 -1.90 16.64
C ASP A 12 5.37 -2.99 15.57
N GLY A 13 5.52 -2.59 14.30
CA GLY A 13 5.79 -3.49 13.18
C GLY A 13 4.92 -3.21 11.95
N MET A 14 4.69 -4.27 11.18
CA MET A 14 3.91 -4.22 9.93
C MET A 14 2.54 -4.85 10.11
N GLU A 15 1.48 -4.16 9.70
CA GLU A 15 0.11 -4.69 9.75
C GLU A 15 -0.58 -4.59 8.39
N ASN A 16 -1.33 -5.63 8.02
CA ASN A 16 -2.13 -5.61 6.79
C ASN A 16 -3.42 -4.83 7.05
N VAL A 17 -3.55 -3.66 6.45
CA VAL A 17 -4.71 -2.77 6.63
C VAL A 17 -5.75 -2.91 5.52
N TYR A 18 -5.36 -3.46 4.37
CA TYR A 18 -6.28 -3.79 3.28
C TYR A 18 -5.77 -4.96 2.45
N VAL A 19 -6.69 -5.83 2.02
CA VAL A 19 -6.44 -6.93 1.08
C VAL A 19 -7.63 -7.00 0.13
N GLY A 20 -7.40 -6.81 -1.17
CA GLY A 20 -8.45 -6.88 -2.17
C GLY A 20 -7.97 -6.56 -3.59
N ASP A 21 -8.88 -6.55 -4.54
CA ASP A 21 -8.59 -6.31 -5.98
C ASP A 21 -8.88 -4.87 -6.46
N ASP A 22 -9.40 -4.00 -5.58
CA ASP A 22 -9.71 -2.61 -5.90
C ASP A 22 -8.46 -1.70 -5.80
N GLU A 23 -7.88 -1.38 -6.96
CA GLU A 23 -6.70 -0.51 -7.09
C GLU A 23 -7.03 0.97 -6.79
N GLU A 24 -8.20 1.47 -7.19
CA GLU A 24 -8.58 2.86 -6.97
C GLU A 24 -8.69 3.16 -5.47
N ARG A 25 -9.24 2.21 -4.72
CA ARG A 25 -9.28 2.28 -3.26
C ARG A 25 -7.88 2.32 -2.66
N VAL A 26 -6.96 1.49 -3.15
CA VAL A 26 -5.57 1.44 -2.66
C VAL A 26 -4.86 2.78 -2.89
N LEU A 27 -5.04 3.38 -4.07
CA LEU A 27 -4.46 4.68 -4.42
C LEU A 27 -5.06 5.84 -3.61
N ALA A 28 -6.27 5.69 -3.08
CA ALA A 28 -6.92 6.70 -2.25
C ALA A 28 -6.48 6.66 -0.77
N LEU A 29 -5.85 5.57 -0.31
CA LEU A 29 -5.39 5.43 1.07
C LEU A 29 -4.19 6.34 1.35
N LYS A 30 -4.12 6.83 2.59
CA LYS A 30 -2.99 7.61 3.11
C LYS A 30 -2.56 7.06 4.46
N ALA A 31 -1.29 7.23 4.79
CA ALA A 31 -0.78 6.83 6.11
C ALA A 31 -1.57 7.50 7.24
N GLU A 32 -2.01 8.75 7.03
CA GLU A 32 -2.84 9.53 7.95
C GLU A 32 -4.22 8.90 8.24
N ASP A 33 -4.70 7.97 7.41
CA ASP A 33 -5.96 7.25 7.63
C ASP A 33 -5.81 6.14 8.70
N PHE A 34 -4.59 5.83 9.13
CA PHE A 34 -4.27 4.73 10.05
C PHE A 34 -3.54 5.24 11.29
N GLU A 35 -3.88 4.69 12.46
CA GLU A 35 -3.27 5.09 13.74
C GLU A 35 -1.81 4.64 13.81
N ASN A 36 -0.92 5.52 14.28
CA ASN A 36 0.52 5.27 14.43
C ASN A 36 1.22 4.75 13.15
N CYS A 37 0.71 5.12 11.98
CA CYS A 37 1.23 4.68 10.69
C CYS A 37 2.23 5.69 10.11
N ASP A 38 3.50 5.30 10.02
CA ASP A 38 4.57 6.12 9.45
C ASP A 38 4.61 6.04 7.91
N ALA A 39 4.24 4.88 7.36
CA ALA A 39 4.25 4.65 5.92
C ALA A 39 3.29 3.53 5.51
N LEU A 40 2.77 3.62 4.28
CA LEU A 40 2.02 2.54 3.64
C LEU A 40 2.79 1.99 2.45
N PHE A 41 2.80 0.67 2.34
CA PHE A 41 3.29 -0.06 1.19
C PHE A 41 2.16 -0.87 0.58
N VAL A 42 2.20 -1.06 -0.73
CA VAL A 42 1.28 -1.89 -1.49
C VAL A 42 2.10 -3.01 -2.09
N GLU A 43 1.76 -4.24 -1.74
CA GLU A 43 2.26 -5.41 -2.45
C GLU A 43 1.24 -5.85 -3.49
N ILE A 44 1.72 -6.10 -4.70
CA ILE A 44 0.95 -6.63 -5.81
C ILE A 44 1.22 -8.13 -5.90
N TRP A 45 0.15 -8.91 -5.86
CA TRP A 45 0.18 -10.36 -5.94
C TRP A 45 -0.62 -10.83 -7.14
N GLU A 46 -0.04 -11.72 -7.94
CA GLU A 46 -0.71 -12.38 -9.07
C GLU A 46 -0.43 -13.88 -9.03
N ASP A 47 -1.50 -14.67 -9.20
CA ASP A 47 -1.44 -16.14 -9.28
C ASP A 47 -0.72 -16.83 -8.10
N GLY A 48 -0.77 -16.19 -6.93
CA GLY A 48 -0.20 -16.71 -5.67
C GLY A 48 1.24 -16.26 -5.42
N GLU A 49 1.84 -15.46 -6.30
CA GLU A 49 3.19 -14.94 -6.16
C GLU A 49 3.17 -13.41 -6.10
N LYS A 50 4.05 -12.82 -5.29
CA LYS A 50 4.26 -11.37 -5.26
C LYS A 50 4.99 -10.97 -6.53
N THR A 51 4.39 -10.06 -7.30
CA THR A 51 4.93 -9.61 -8.59
C THR A 51 5.57 -8.23 -8.50
N ASP A 52 5.10 -7.36 -7.61
CA ASP A 52 5.60 -6.00 -7.47
C ASP A 52 5.28 -5.40 -6.08
N ASP A 53 5.92 -4.30 -5.72
CA ASP A 53 5.51 -3.45 -4.59
C ASP A 53 5.90 -1.99 -4.75
N TYR A 54 5.12 -1.11 -4.12
CA TYR A 54 5.41 0.31 -4.10
C TYR A 54 4.96 0.96 -2.79
N ARG A 55 5.57 2.11 -2.47
CA ARG A 55 5.13 2.95 -1.34
C ARG A 55 3.99 3.86 -1.78
N VAL A 56 2.90 3.89 -1.02
CA VAL A 56 1.78 4.80 -1.27
C VAL A 56 2.27 6.24 -1.17
N GLY A 57 1.99 7.06 -2.18
CA GLY A 57 2.44 8.46 -2.26
C GLY A 57 3.81 8.68 -2.93
N ALA A 58 4.58 7.63 -3.23
CA ALA A 58 5.86 7.79 -3.93
C ALA A 58 5.71 8.27 -5.39
N TYR A 59 4.61 7.91 -6.06
CA TYR A 59 4.35 8.34 -7.44
C TYR A 59 3.81 9.77 -7.56
N SER A 60 3.26 10.36 -6.48
CA SER A 60 2.78 11.74 -6.50
C SER A 60 3.91 12.77 -6.37
N GLU A 61 5.03 12.42 -5.73
CA GLU A 61 6.16 13.35 -5.55
C GLU A 61 7.05 13.49 -6.80
N GLU A 62 7.09 12.51 -7.70
CA GLU A 62 7.89 12.60 -8.94
C GLU A 62 7.22 13.41 -10.07
N LEU A 63 5.93 13.71 -9.98
CA LEU A 63 5.18 14.49 -11.00
C LEU A 63 5.10 15.99 -10.69
N GLU A 64 5.66 16.46 -9.57
CA GLU A 64 5.63 17.88 -9.16
C GLU A 64 6.95 18.65 -9.43
N ASN A 65 7.90 18.11 -10.22
CA ASN A 65 9.14 18.82 -10.62
C ASN A 65 9.25 19.08 -12.13
#